data_AF-B8F5C4-F1
#
_entry.id   AF-B8F5C4-F1
#
_cell.length_a   1.000
_cell.length_b   1.000
_cell.length_c   1.000
_cell.angle_alpha   90.00
_cell.angle_beta   90.00
_cell.angle_gamma   90.00
#
_symmetry.space_group_name_H-M   'P 1'
#
loop_
_entity.id
_entity.type
_entity.pdbx_description
1 polymer ?
#
loop_
_entity_poly.entity_id
_entity_poly.type
_entity_poly.pdbx_seq_one_letter_code
_entity_poly.pdbx_strand_id
1 'polypeptide(L)' 'MVQTETLNSILADLVWWFGLNLNDLDRMKITEVNDWLKQANRQKKAGYTRL' A
#
# COMPACT_ATOMS: atom_id res chain seq x y z
N MET A 1 -8.88 13.85 -11.67
CA MET A 1 -7.52 13.27 -11.78
C MET A 1 -7.13 12.78 -10.39
N VAL A 2 -6.91 11.48 -10.20
CA VAL A 2 -6.18 11.02 -9.01
C VAL A 2 -4.78 11.59 -9.16
N GLN A 3 -4.37 12.46 -8.24
CA GLN A 3 -3.07 13.11 -8.31
C GLN A 3 -2.00 12.02 -8.14
N THR A 4 -1.04 11.96 -9.06
CA THR A 4 0.05 10.96 -9.08
C THR A 4 0.76 10.83 -7.73
N GLU A 5 0.80 11.92 -6.96
CA GLU A 5 1.31 11.99 -5.59
C GLU A 5 0.57 11.07 -4.61
N THR A 6 -0.75 10.94 -4.73
CA THR A 6 -1.57 10.05 -3.91
C THR A 6 -1.25 8.58 -4.20
N LEU A 7 -1.08 8.23 -5.47
CA LEU A 7 -0.73 6.87 -5.86
C LEU A 7 0.68 6.50 -5.37
N ASN A 8 1.66 7.38 -5.58
CA ASN A 8 3.03 7.14 -5.12
C ASN A 8 3.11 6.98 -3.59
N SER A 9 2.34 7.78 -2.84
CA SER A 9 2.28 7.65 -1.37
C SER A 9 1.69 6.31 -0.94
N ILE A 10 0.62 5.85 -1.59
CA ILE A 10 0.04 4.54 -1.33
C ILE A 10 1.07 3.44 -1.61
N LEU A 11 1.73 3.47 -2.76
CA LEU A 11 2.72 2.45 -3.12
C LEU A 11 3.90 2.45 -2.13
N ALA A 12 4.40 3.62 -1.73
CA ALA A 12 5.45 3.74 -0.73
C ALA A 12 5.03 3.17 0.63
N ASP A 13 3.80 3.45 1.08
CA ASP A 13 3.25 2.88 2.31
C ASP A 13 3.20 1.35 2.22
N LEU A 14 2.77 0.79 1.09
CA LEU A 14 2.69 -0.66 0.90
C LEU A 14 4.08 -1.32 0.89
N VAL A 15 5.07 -0.71 0.23
CA VAL A 15 6.47 -1.17 0.27
C VAL A 15 7.00 -1.14 1.70
N TRP A 16 6.73 -0.06 2.44
CA TRP A 16 7.22 0.09 3.81
C TRP A 16 6.56 -0.92 4.77
N TRP A 17 5.23 -1.02 4.76
CA TRP A 17 4.46 -1.86 5.67
C TRP A 17 4.66 -3.36 5.46
N PHE A 18 4.74 -3.77 4.20
CA PHE A 18 4.66 -5.19 3.83
C PHE A 18 5.92 -5.72 3.13
N GLY A 19 6.91 -4.86 2.86
CA GLY A 19 8.11 -5.28 2.12
C GLY A 19 7.83 -5.67 0.67
N LEU A 20 6.70 -5.21 0.09
CA LEU A 20 6.36 -5.48 -1.30
C LEU A 20 7.35 -4.83 -2.25
N ASN A 21 7.62 -5.47 -3.37
CA ASN A 21 8.42 -4.90 -4.45
C ASN A 21 7.55 -4.01 -5.34
N LEU A 22 8.09 -2.87 -5.80
CA LEU A 22 7.45 -1.99 -6.78
C LEU A 22 7.09 -2.72 -8.09
N ASN A 23 7.95 -3.64 -8.55
CA ASN A 23 7.67 -4.43 -9.76
C ASN A 23 6.46 -5.36 -9.59
N ASP A 24 6.22 -5.84 -8.36
CA ASP A 24 5.06 -6.69 -8.08
C ASP A 24 3.80 -5.84 -7.94
N LEU A 25 3.92 -4.67 -7.29
CA LEU A 25 2.83 -3.70 -7.18
C LEU A 25 2.37 -3.17 -8.55
N ASP A 26 3.29 -2.94 -9.48
CA ASP A 26 2.97 -2.47 -10.85
C ASP A 26 2.19 -3.54 -11.65
N ARG A 27 2.35 -4.81 -11.29
CA ARG A 27 1.61 -5.94 -11.90
C ARG A 27 0.29 -6.24 -11.19
N MET A 28 0.04 -5.65 -10.03
CA MET A 28 -1.21 -5.86 -9.29
C MET A 28 -2.37 -5.13 -9.95
N LYS A 29 -3.54 -5.75 -9.89
CA LYS A 29 -4.78 -5.04 -10.17
C LYS A 29 -5.00 -3.98 -9.09
N ILE A 30 -5.64 -2.89 -9.48
CA ILE A 30 -6.02 -1.80 -8.56
C ILE A 30 -6.83 -2.34 -7.36
N THR A 31 -7.64 -3.38 -7.55
CA THR A 31 -8.39 -4.03 -6.46
C THR A 31 -7.47 -4.67 -5.42
N GLU A 32 -6.38 -5.30 -5.84
CA GLU A 32 -5.41 -5.94 -4.95
C GLU A 32 -4.62 -4.88 -4.17
N VAL A 33 -4.18 -3.81 -4.84
CA VAL A 33 -3.56 -2.65 -4.18
C VAL A 33 -4.48 -2.04 -3.13
N ASN A 34 -5.78 -1.92 -3.44
CA ASN A 34 -6.78 -1.41 -2.50
C ASN A 34 -6.95 -2.32 -1.27
N ASP A 35 -6.87 -3.64 -1.43
CA ASP A 35 -7.00 -4.57 -0.31
C ASP A 35 -5.77 -4.52 0.61
N TRP A 36 -4.57 -4.41 0.04
CA TRP A 36 -3.36 -4.14 0.81
C TRP A 36 -3.40 -2.80 1.54
N LEU A 37 -3.90 -1.75 0.90
CA LEU A 37 -4.06 -0.44 1.55
C LEU A 37 -5.05 -0.50 2.72
N LYS A 38 -6.16 -1.25 2.58
CA LYS A 38 -7.08 -1.48 3.71
C LYS A 38 -6.37 -2.20 4.85
N GLN A 39 -5.50 -3.15 4.56
CA GLN A 39 -4.76 -3.89 5.58
C GLN A 39 -3.76 -2.98 6.31
N ALA A 40 -2.98 -2.16 5.59
CA ALA A 40 -2.05 -1.20 6.20
C ALA A 40 -2.80 -0.25 7.14
N ASN A 41 -3.95 0.26 6.70
CA ASN A 41 -4.79 1.15 7.52
C ASN A 41 -5.35 0.46 8.77
N ARG A 42 -5.74 -0.83 8.68
CA ARG A 42 -6.16 -1.60 9.86
C ARG A 42 -5.02 -1.78 10.86
N GLN A 43 -3.83 -2.11 10.39
CA GLN A 43 -2.65 -2.28 11.25
C GLN A 43 -2.26 -0.98 11.94
N LYS A 44 -2.21 0.12 11.18
CA LYS A 44 -1.99 1.47 11.72
C LYS A 44 -3.03 1.84 12.79
N LYS A 45 -4.31 1.56 12.54
CA LYS A 45 -5.39 1.83 13.51
C LYS A 45 -5.27 0.98 14.77
N ALA A 46 -4.79 -0.26 14.65
CA ALA A 46 -4.58 -1.17 15.77
C ALA A 46 -3.27 -0.90 16.55
N GLY A 47 -2.45 0.06 16.11
CA GLY A 47 -1.18 0.38 16.75
C GLY A 47 -0.06 -0.64 16.50
N TYR A 48 -0.24 -1.53 15.52
CA TYR A 48 0.87 -2.39 15.08
C TYR A 48 1.94 -1.55 14.40
N THR A 49 3.18 -2.00 14.49
CA THR A 49 4.29 -1.51 13.67
C THR A 49 4.54 -2.48 12.52
N ARG A 50 5.40 -2.08 11.57
CA ARG A 50 5.76 -2.83 10.35
C ARG A 50 5.82 -4.35 10.59
N LEU A 51 5.24 -5.12 9.66
CA LEU A 51 5.24 -6.58 9.68
C LEU A 51 6.64 -7.18 9.51
#